data_AF-A0A7C4C795-F1
#
_entry.id   AF-A0A7C4C795-F1
#
_cell.length_a   1.000
_cell.length_b   1.000
_cell.length_c   1.000
_cell.angle_alpha   90.00
_cell.angle_beta   90.00
_cell.angle_gamma   90.00
#
_symmetry.space_group_name_H-M   'P 1'
#
loop_
_entity.id
_entity.type
_entity.pdbx_description
1 polymer ?
#
loop_
_entity_poly.entity_id
_entity_poly.type
_entity_poly.pdbx_seq_one_letter_code
_entity_poly.pdbx_strand_id
1 'polypeptide(L)'
;MTDAEMLALYDREMRIEITYFDARREATPDVIRQISLNGPEGAILYTRCHPDRTPEVIQEQMAYFQSIGQGCEWKVYAHDNRPDLSESLLAAGWRAALNRVELGLSPAGQAFADTFRATQAYILINADGSSIQPGSRTYERSWIRDGALTSTALLYTGHMDQVRAFLEWYSRYQYPGGKVPCVVDRRGPDPVPEHDSTGQLIYALLKYYAFTGDRALLERYLPQVVAGVDYLEALRNQRLTPEFRDGPPEKRVLYGLVPESISHEGYSAKPMHSYWDGFWTLRGLRDATTIAEILERPELVARFSALRDAFRVSLYESIALAMQLRGVDYLPGCAELGDFDATSTAIAVFPCGEGDVLPEPARTNTFDRYFNFFRDRRDGRLKWENYTPYEVRLMSAFLRLGQPERAHELLDFFLADQSPPEWRQWGEIVWHDRTAGRFIGDLPHTWVGSDFLSAARSFFLYERESDDALVLAAGVRPEWLAEPGVRLAHAPTPYGPVSYTLVRRGATVEFALEGPPKMPAGGLVLALFALGGGRLDSVEVNGAPHAEFDARRILLRTTPARVVAHIVPQE
;
A
#
# COMPACT_ATOMS: atom_id res chain seq x y z
N MET A 1 -58.98 -0.42 -3.12
CA MET A 1 -57.64 -0.07 -3.59
C MET A 1 -56.79 -1.30 -3.44
N THR A 2 -56.26 -1.83 -4.54
CA THR A 2 -55.30 -2.94 -4.53
C THR A 2 -53.93 -2.44 -4.10
N ASP A 3 -53.02 -3.35 -3.73
CA ASP A 3 -51.64 -2.98 -3.39
C ASP A 3 -50.94 -2.24 -4.54
N ALA A 4 -51.17 -2.66 -5.78
CA ALA A 4 -50.64 -1.98 -6.96
C ALA A 4 -51.19 -0.55 -7.11
N GLU A 5 -52.48 -0.33 -6.84
CA GLU A 5 -53.08 1.01 -6.86
C GLU A 5 -52.54 1.89 -5.71
N MET A 6 -52.31 1.33 -4.52
CA MET A 6 -51.69 2.05 -3.40
C MET A 6 -50.26 2.48 -3.73
N LEU A 7 -49.46 1.58 -4.28
CA LEU A 7 -48.06 1.85 -4.63
C LEU A 7 -47.94 2.87 -5.77
N ALA A 8 -48.81 2.78 -6.79
CA ALA A 8 -48.86 3.78 -7.85
C ALA A 8 -49.29 5.16 -7.32
N LEU A 9 -50.23 5.21 -6.37
CA LEU A 9 -50.64 6.43 -5.69
C LEU A 9 -49.48 7.03 -4.87
N TYR A 10 -48.76 6.19 -4.13
CA TYR A 10 -47.56 6.59 -3.38
C TYR A 10 -46.48 7.15 -4.29
N ASP A 11 -46.15 6.47 -5.40
CA ASP A 11 -45.14 6.97 -6.34
C ASP A 11 -45.55 8.33 -6.93
N ARG A 12 -46.83 8.47 -7.31
CA ARG A 12 -47.34 9.74 -7.82
C ARG A 12 -47.21 10.85 -6.78
N GLU A 13 -47.76 10.66 -5.58
CA GLU A 13 -47.90 11.74 -4.59
C GLU A 13 -46.59 12.01 -3.82
N MET A 14 -45.86 10.96 -3.45
CA MET A 14 -44.72 11.05 -2.54
C MET A 14 -43.35 11.02 -3.23
N ARG A 15 -43.27 10.68 -4.52
CA ARG A 15 -41.99 10.59 -5.24
C ARG A 15 -41.96 11.46 -6.49
N ILE A 16 -43.07 11.52 -7.21
CA ILE A 16 -43.17 12.28 -8.45
C ILE A 16 -43.66 13.70 -8.19
N GLU A 17 -44.77 13.93 -7.49
CA GLU A 17 -45.40 15.25 -7.38
C GLU A 17 -44.97 16.03 -6.13
N ILE A 18 -44.37 15.35 -5.15
CA ILE A 18 -44.03 15.95 -3.85
C ILE A 18 -43.11 17.16 -3.98
N THR A 19 -43.44 18.21 -3.21
CA THR A 19 -42.61 19.40 -3.04
C THR A 19 -42.41 19.67 -1.55
N TYR A 20 -41.17 19.97 -1.15
CA TYR A 20 -40.86 20.42 0.20
C TYR A 20 -40.53 21.91 0.20
N PHE A 21 -40.73 22.57 1.34
CA PHE A 21 -40.46 24.02 1.46
C PHE A 21 -38.96 24.33 1.48
N ASP A 22 -38.13 23.37 1.86
CA ASP A 22 -36.68 23.43 2.02
C ASP A 22 -35.92 22.69 0.91
N ALA A 23 -36.60 22.20 -0.12
CA ALA A 23 -35.99 21.53 -1.26
C ALA A 23 -36.61 21.97 -2.59
N ARG A 24 -35.75 22.13 -3.61
CA ARG A 24 -36.18 22.37 -4.98
C ARG A 24 -36.37 21.05 -5.71
N ARG A 25 -37.58 20.79 -6.19
CA ARG A 25 -37.89 19.66 -7.06
C ARG A 25 -37.50 19.96 -8.50
N GLU A 26 -36.80 19.04 -9.14
CA GLU A 26 -36.51 19.07 -10.58
C GLU A 26 -36.89 17.75 -11.24
N ALA A 27 -37.53 17.84 -12.41
CA ALA A 27 -37.89 16.70 -13.23
C ALA A 27 -37.06 16.73 -14.52
N THR A 28 -36.26 15.68 -14.73
CA THR A 28 -35.54 15.43 -15.98
C THR A 28 -36.27 14.33 -16.78
N PRO A 29 -35.89 14.06 -18.04
CA PRO A 29 -36.42 12.91 -18.76
C PRO A 29 -36.22 11.58 -18.02
N ASP A 30 -35.14 11.45 -17.26
CA ASP A 30 -34.68 10.18 -16.70
C ASP A 30 -34.98 10.00 -15.20
N VAL A 31 -35.01 11.09 -14.44
CA VAL A 31 -35.21 11.07 -12.98
C VAL A 31 -36.06 12.24 -12.47
N ILE A 32 -36.66 12.05 -11.30
CA ILE A 32 -37.16 13.13 -10.43
C ILE A 32 -36.16 13.28 -9.28
N ARG A 33 -35.62 14.48 -9.11
CA ARG A 33 -34.66 14.79 -8.04
C ARG A 33 -35.13 15.94 -7.16
N GLN A 34 -34.65 15.94 -5.94
CA GLN A 34 -34.79 17.02 -4.97
C GLN A 34 -33.42 17.52 -4.57
N ILE A 35 -33.27 18.83 -4.59
CA ILE A 35 -32.04 19.52 -4.25
C ILE A 35 -32.31 20.27 -2.97
N SER A 36 -31.51 20.02 -1.93
CA SER A 36 -31.68 20.73 -0.68
C SER A 36 -31.32 22.19 -0.86
N LEU A 37 -32.15 23.09 -0.32
CA LEU A 37 -31.85 24.53 -0.34
C LEU A 37 -30.92 24.92 0.81
N ASN A 38 -30.93 24.17 1.91
CA ASN A 38 -30.27 24.52 3.17
C ASN A 38 -29.39 23.40 3.74
N GLY A 39 -29.40 22.21 3.14
CA GLY A 39 -28.73 21.01 3.63
C GLY A 39 -27.66 20.47 2.68
N PRO A 40 -26.78 19.59 3.17
CA PRO A 40 -25.66 19.05 2.41
C PRO A 40 -26.06 17.88 1.49
N GLU A 41 -27.32 17.41 1.53
CA GLU A 41 -27.75 16.21 0.80
C GLU A 41 -29.01 16.49 -0.02
N GLY A 42 -28.97 16.13 -1.30
CA GLY A 42 -30.14 15.99 -2.13
C GLY A 42 -30.51 14.52 -2.35
N ALA A 43 -31.59 14.28 -3.07
CA ALA A 43 -32.07 12.93 -3.33
C ALA A 43 -32.63 12.75 -4.74
N ILE A 44 -32.50 11.56 -5.29
CA ILE A 44 -33.27 11.10 -6.44
C ILE A 44 -34.44 10.29 -5.92
N LEU A 45 -35.65 10.81 -6.13
CA LEU A 45 -36.87 10.22 -5.59
C LEU A 45 -37.47 9.16 -6.51
N TYR A 46 -37.33 9.33 -7.82
CA TYR A 46 -37.95 8.44 -8.81
C TYR A 46 -37.06 8.29 -10.04
N THR A 47 -36.92 7.06 -10.54
CA THR A 47 -36.12 6.73 -11.73
C THR A 47 -37.03 6.17 -12.80
N ARG A 48 -36.92 6.71 -14.01
CA ARG A 48 -37.72 6.30 -15.18
C ARG A 48 -36.90 6.11 -16.46
N CYS A 49 -35.58 6.21 -16.36
CA CYS A 49 -34.71 5.88 -17.48
C CYS A 49 -34.85 4.40 -17.85
N HIS A 50 -34.59 4.11 -19.12
CA HIS A 50 -34.45 2.73 -19.60
C HIS A 50 -33.22 2.07 -18.97
N PRO A 51 -33.22 0.75 -18.66
CA PRO A 51 -32.05 0.04 -18.13
C PRO A 51 -30.74 0.34 -18.87
N ASP A 52 -30.77 0.39 -20.20
CA ASP A 52 -29.61 0.68 -21.05
C ASP A 52 -29.00 2.07 -20.86
N ARG A 53 -29.74 3.03 -20.28
CA ARG A 53 -29.25 4.39 -19.98
C ARG A 53 -28.85 4.59 -18.52
N THR A 54 -28.98 3.56 -17.70
CA THR A 54 -28.73 3.66 -16.24
C THR A 54 -27.31 4.11 -15.93
N PRO A 55 -26.25 3.57 -16.57
CA PRO A 55 -24.89 4.02 -16.29
C PRO A 55 -24.68 5.52 -16.57
N GLU A 56 -25.17 6.01 -17.71
CA GLU A 56 -25.05 7.41 -18.11
C GLU A 56 -25.81 8.32 -17.15
N VAL A 57 -27.05 7.94 -16.79
CA VAL A 57 -27.88 8.72 -15.87
C VAL A 57 -27.26 8.78 -14.48
N ILE A 58 -26.66 7.69 -13.99
CA ILE A 58 -25.93 7.70 -12.71
C ILE A 58 -24.77 8.71 -12.79
N GLN A 59 -23.96 8.66 -13.83
CA GLN A 59 -22.83 9.59 -14.00
C GLN A 59 -23.30 11.05 -14.07
N GLU A 60 -24.35 11.34 -14.85
CA GLU A 60 -24.94 12.68 -14.96
C GLU A 60 -25.42 13.21 -13.61
N GLN A 61 -26.11 12.37 -12.83
CA GLN A 61 -26.60 12.80 -11.52
C GLN A 61 -25.48 12.97 -10.50
N MET A 62 -24.49 12.07 -10.47
CA MET A 62 -23.33 12.22 -9.59
C MET A 62 -22.55 13.50 -9.91
N ALA A 63 -22.29 13.77 -11.20
CA ALA A 63 -21.63 15.00 -11.64
C ALA A 63 -22.44 16.25 -11.26
N TYR A 64 -23.77 16.19 -11.41
CA TYR A 64 -24.65 17.29 -11.02
C TYR A 64 -24.58 17.58 -9.52
N PHE A 65 -24.80 16.58 -8.65
CA PHE A 65 -24.78 16.77 -7.20
C PHE A 65 -23.40 17.21 -6.69
N GLN A 66 -22.32 16.66 -7.28
CA GLN A 66 -20.96 17.11 -7.01
C GLN A 66 -20.75 18.59 -7.39
N SER A 67 -21.28 19.05 -8.54
CA SER A 67 -21.12 20.44 -9.00
C SER A 67 -21.78 21.47 -8.08
N ILE A 68 -22.80 21.06 -7.33
CA ILE A 68 -23.48 21.91 -6.34
C ILE A 68 -23.03 21.64 -4.90
N GLY A 69 -22.00 20.80 -4.72
CA GLY A 69 -21.42 20.48 -3.41
C GLY A 69 -22.36 19.72 -2.48
N GLN A 70 -23.30 18.93 -3.01
CA GLN A 70 -24.23 18.13 -2.21
C GLN A 70 -23.98 16.62 -2.40
N GLY A 71 -24.21 15.86 -1.33
CA GLY A 71 -24.40 14.42 -1.43
C GLY A 71 -25.69 14.07 -2.17
N CYS A 72 -25.79 12.82 -2.62
CA CYS A 72 -26.95 12.31 -3.33
C CYS A 72 -27.38 10.98 -2.74
N GLU A 73 -28.58 10.94 -2.16
CA GLU A 73 -29.25 9.69 -1.80
C GLU A 73 -30.15 9.21 -2.95
N TRP A 74 -30.02 7.95 -3.38
CA TRP A 74 -30.88 7.38 -4.40
C TRP A 74 -31.97 6.52 -3.77
N LYS A 75 -33.23 6.93 -3.87
CA LYS A 75 -34.36 6.18 -3.34
C LYS A 75 -34.77 5.07 -4.33
N VAL A 76 -34.69 3.83 -3.88
CA VAL A 76 -35.02 2.62 -4.65
C VAL A 76 -36.05 1.81 -3.88
N TYR A 77 -37.08 1.33 -4.57
CA TYR A 77 -38.16 0.55 -3.97
C TYR A 77 -38.37 -0.76 -4.72
N ALA A 78 -38.78 -1.81 -3.99
CA ALA A 78 -38.98 -3.15 -4.57
C ALA A 78 -40.07 -3.19 -5.66
N HIS A 79 -41.01 -2.24 -5.65
CA HIS A 79 -42.08 -2.12 -6.65
C HIS A 79 -41.74 -1.18 -7.82
N ASP A 80 -40.53 -0.63 -7.86
CA ASP A 80 -40.06 0.10 -9.03
C ASP A 80 -40.10 -0.83 -10.25
N ASN A 81 -40.56 -0.34 -11.41
CA ASN A 81 -40.50 -1.07 -12.68
C ASN A 81 -39.06 -1.12 -13.25
N ARG A 82 -38.09 -1.32 -12.36
CA ARG A 82 -36.63 -1.27 -12.54
C ARG A 82 -35.95 -2.24 -11.55
N PRO A 83 -36.18 -3.56 -11.69
CA PRO A 83 -35.62 -4.55 -10.76
C PRO A 83 -34.08 -4.56 -10.74
N ASP A 84 -33.44 -4.04 -11.79
CA ASP A 84 -31.99 -3.93 -11.98
C ASP A 84 -31.35 -2.69 -11.31
N LEU A 85 -32.15 -1.72 -10.85
CA LEU A 85 -31.65 -0.42 -10.43
C LEU A 85 -30.76 -0.50 -9.18
N SER A 86 -31.16 -1.28 -8.18
CA SER A 86 -30.38 -1.46 -6.95
C SER A 86 -28.99 -2.04 -7.26
N GLU A 87 -28.94 -3.13 -8.02
CA GLU A 87 -27.68 -3.77 -8.43
C GLU A 87 -26.83 -2.83 -9.30
N SER A 88 -27.45 -2.06 -10.20
CA SER A 88 -26.76 -1.09 -11.06
C SER A 88 -26.13 0.04 -10.26
N LEU A 89 -26.83 0.58 -9.26
CA LEU A 89 -26.33 1.63 -8.37
C LEU A 89 -25.18 1.12 -7.49
N LEU A 90 -25.34 -0.07 -6.91
CA LEU A 90 -24.28 -0.73 -6.13
C LEU A 90 -23.03 -0.97 -6.99
N ALA A 91 -23.20 -1.50 -8.20
CA ALA A 91 -22.11 -1.72 -9.14
C ALA A 91 -21.42 -0.40 -9.54
N ALA A 92 -22.19 0.68 -9.74
CA ALA A 92 -21.63 1.99 -10.05
C ALA A 92 -20.81 2.56 -8.89
N GLY A 93 -21.30 2.45 -7.65
CA GLY A 93 -20.57 2.85 -6.45
C GLY A 93 -19.25 2.10 -6.29
N TRP A 94 -19.27 0.77 -6.42
CA TRP A 94 -18.05 -0.04 -6.39
C TRP A 94 -17.10 0.23 -7.56
N ARG A 95 -17.61 0.51 -8.76
CA ARG A 95 -16.74 0.93 -9.88
C ARG A 95 -16.06 2.27 -9.58
N ALA A 96 -16.79 3.25 -9.04
CA ALA A 96 -16.21 4.54 -8.67
C ALA A 96 -15.17 4.43 -7.54
N ALA A 97 -15.39 3.53 -6.58
CA ALA A 97 -14.42 3.27 -5.52
C ALA A 97 -13.17 2.56 -6.05
N LEU A 98 -13.32 1.50 -6.85
CA LEU A 98 -12.22 0.60 -7.22
C LEU A 98 -11.47 0.97 -8.50
N ASN A 99 -12.03 1.84 -9.36
CA ASN A 99 -11.42 2.27 -10.61
C ASN A 99 -10.75 3.65 -10.52
N ARG A 100 -10.41 4.12 -9.31
CA ARG A 100 -9.63 5.37 -9.14
C ARG A 100 -8.25 5.27 -9.79
N VAL A 101 -7.72 4.05 -9.85
CA VAL A 101 -6.56 3.67 -10.65
C VAL A 101 -7.02 2.60 -11.63
N GLU A 102 -6.77 2.81 -12.92
CA GLU A 102 -7.14 1.84 -13.95
C GLU A 102 -5.93 1.03 -14.36
N LEU A 103 -5.98 -0.29 -14.14
CA LEU A 103 -4.98 -1.23 -14.59
C LEU A 103 -5.59 -2.16 -15.65
N GLY A 104 -5.20 -1.95 -16.91
CA GLY A 104 -5.50 -2.84 -18.02
C GLY A 104 -4.26 -3.65 -18.41
N LEU A 105 -4.43 -4.96 -18.54
CA LEU A 105 -3.36 -5.88 -18.96
C LEU A 105 -3.86 -6.74 -20.12
N SER A 106 -2.94 -7.40 -20.83
CA SER A 106 -3.28 -8.46 -21.77
C SER A 106 -4.01 -9.61 -21.06
N PRO A 107 -4.66 -10.55 -21.79
CA PRO A 107 -5.33 -11.69 -21.15
C PRO A 107 -4.46 -12.49 -20.17
N ALA A 108 -3.14 -12.55 -20.40
CA ALA A 108 -2.19 -13.20 -19.50
C ALA A 108 -2.04 -12.51 -18.13
N GLY A 109 -2.37 -11.22 -18.04
CA GLY A 109 -2.35 -10.44 -16.80
C GLY A 109 -3.70 -10.30 -16.11
N GLN A 110 -4.80 -10.86 -16.65
CA GLN A 110 -6.14 -10.59 -16.13
C GLN A 110 -6.31 -11.02 -14.67
N ALA A 111 -5.79 -12.20 -14.29
CA ALA A 111 -5.86 -12.68 -12.91
C ALA A 111 -5.16 -11.74 -11.91
N PHE A 112 -4.06 -11.10 -12.35
CA PHE A 112 -3.36 -10.09 -11.57
C PHE A 112 -4.23 -8.83 -11.39
N ALA A 113 -4.77 -8.30 -12.49
CA ALA A 113 -5.59 -7.09 -12.45
C ALA A 113 -6.87 -7.29 -11.61
N ASP A 114 -7.52 -8.44 -11.75
CA ASP A 114 -8.70 -8.77 -10.95
C ASP A 114 -8.37 -8.93 -9.47
N THR A 115 -7.21 -9.52 -9.14
CA THR A 115 -6.77 -9.64 -7.74
C THR A 115 -6.47 -8.25 -7.16
N PHE A 116 -5.75 -7.40 -7.91
CA PHE A 116 -5.50 -6.00 -7.52
C PHE A 116 -6.80 -5.25 -7.25
N ARG A 117 -7.85 -5.48 -8.04
CA ARG A 117 -9.17 -4.89 -7.83
C ARG A 117 -9.91 -5.49 -6.63
N ALA A 118 -9.92 -6.82 -6.49
CA ALA A 118 -10.62 -7.52 -5.40
C ALA A 118 -10.03 -7.17 -4.04
N THR A 119 -8.71 -7.11 -3.93
CA THR A 119 -8.03 -6.76 -2.67
C THR A 119 -8.35 -5.33 -2.20
N GLN A 120 -8.49 -4.37 -3.12
CA GLN A 120 -8.98 -3.03 -2.76
C GLN A 120 -10.38 -3.10 -2.14
N ALA A 121 -11.29 -3.89 -2.74
CA ALA A 121 -12.65 -4.05 -2.21
C ALA A 121 -12.64 -4.66 -0.80
N TYR A 122 -11.81 -5.69 -0.57
CA TYR A 122 -11.72 -6.32 0.74
C TYR A 122 -11.24 -5.38 1.83
N ILE A 123 -10.25 -4.52 1.55
CA ILE A 123 -9.80 -3.50 2.50
C ILE A 123 -10.95 -2.54 2.86
N LEU A 124 -11.71 -2.10 1.87
CA LEU A 124 -12.85 -1.19 2.09
C LEU A 124 -14.02 -1.86 2.83
N ILE A 125 -14.26 -3.15 2.58
CA ILE A 125 -15.28 -3.95 3.28
C ILE A 125 -14.91 -4.18 4.75
N ASN A 126 -13.64 -4.45 5.04
CA ASN A 126 -13.17 -4.72 6.40
C ASN A 126 -13.02 -3.46 7.26
N ALA A 127 -13.13 -2.26 6.68
CA ALA A 127 -13.09 -1.01 7.45
C ALA A 127 -14.34 -0.88 8.35
N ASP A 128 -14.13 -0.59 9.64
CA ASP A 128 -15.21 -0.25 10.59
C ASP A 128 -15.10 1.24 10.95
N GLY A 129 -15.92 2.05 10.27
CA GLY A 129 -15.83 3.51 10.34
C GLY A 129 -14.48 4.02 9.83
N SER A 130 -13.74 4.75 10.67
CA SER A 130 -12.38 5.23 10.35
C SER A 130 -11.29 4.20 10.65
N SER A 131 -11.63 3.09 11.30
CA SER A 131 -10.66 2.08 11.72
C SER A 131 -10.31 1.17 10.55
N ILE A 132 -9.02 0.90 10.38
CA ILE A 132 -8.51 -0.08 9.41
C ILE A 132 -8.20 -1.35 10.19
N GLN A 133 -8.75 -2.49 9.74
CA GLN A 133 -8.62 -3.78 10.41
C GLN A 133 -8.18 -4.85 9.40
N PRO A 134 -7.39 -5.84 9.82
CA PRO A 134 -6.94 -6.90 8.91
C PRO A 134 -8.02 -7.98 8.71
N GLY A 135 -9.12 -7.94 9.46
CA GLY A 135 -10.26 -8.81 9.23
C GLY A 135 -11.43 -8.53 10.17
N SER A 136 -12.62 -8.97 9.78
CA SER A 136 -13.89 -8.64 10.44
C SER A 136 -14.33 -9.64 11.52
N ARG A 137 -13.55 -10.68 11.82
CA ARG A 137 -13.89 -11.67 12.86
C ARG A 137 -12.81 -11.78 13.92
N THR A 138 -11.70 -12.45 13.59
CA THR A 138 -10.63 -12.71 14.55
C THR A 138 -9.93 -11.42 14.94
N TYR A 139 -9.85 -10.48 14.00
CA TYR A 139 -9.06 -9.27 14.12
C TYR A 139 -9.88 -8.00 14.06
N GLU A 140 -11.01 -7.95 14.78
CA GLU A 140 -11.85 -6.76 14.90
C GLU A 140 -11.20 -5.65 15.76
N ARG A 141 -9.97 -5.26 15.39
CA ARG A 141 -9.09 -4.28 16.04
C ARG A 141 -8.15 -3.65 15.01
N SER A 142 -7.61 -2.49 15.32
CA SER A 142 -6.69 -1.77 14.43
C SER A 142 -5.27 -1.77 14.97
N TRP A 143 -4.40 -2.58 14.36
CA TRP A 143 -2.96 -2.50 14.56
C TRP A 143 -2.38 -1.32 13.78
N ILE A 144 -1.51 -0.51 14.39
CA ILE A 144 -0.90 0.62 13.67
C ILE A 144 0.01 0.15 12.53
N ARG A 145 0.66 -1.01 12.68
CA ARG A 145 1.44 -1.67 11.64
C ARG A 145 0.61 -1.90 10.38
N ASP A 146 -0.50 -2.61 10.54
CA ASP A 146 -1.44 -2.94 9.48
C ASP A 146 -2.06 -1.67 8.92
N GLY A 147 -2.42 -0.72 9.80
CA GLY A 147 -2.98 0.57 9.44
C GLY A 147 -2.04 1.43 8.60
N ALA A 148 -0.74 1.46 8.90
CA ALA A 148 0.27 2.22 8.16
C ALA A 148 0.55 1.63 6.77
N LEU A 149 0.63 0.29 6.68
CA LEU A 149 0.84 -0.42 5.41
C LEU A 149 -0.42 -0.40 4.54
N THR A 150 -1.60 -0.56 5.13
CA THR A 150 -2.89 -0.44 4.45
C THR A 150 -3.15 1.01 4.02
N SER A 151 -2.77 1.99 4.84
CA SER A 151 -2.80 3.40 4.42
C SER A 151 -1.92 3.63 3.20
N THR A 152 -0.73 3.02 3.16
CA THR A 152 0.14 3.08 1.98
C THR A 152 -0.55 2.50 0.74
N ALA A 153 -1.18 1.32 0.85
CA ALA A 153 -1.93 0.70 -0.24
C ALA A 153 -3.15 1.52 -0.69
N LEU A 154 -3.85 2.17 0.25
CA LEU A 154 -4.99 3.04 -0.03
C LEU A 154 -4.55 4.34 -0.74
N LEU A 155 -3.43 4.95 -0.34
CA LEU A 155 -2.85 6.09 -1.07
C LEU A 155 -2.48 5.72 -2.51
N TYR A 156 -1.88 4.55 -2.69
CA TYR A 156 -1.53 3.99 -3.99
C TYR A 156 -2.72 3.71 -4.91
N THR A 157 -3.93 3.65 -4.35
CA THR A 157 -5.17 3.37 -5.08
C THR A 157 -6.14 4.56 -5.06
N GLY A 158 -5.70 5.74 -4.62
CA GLY A 158 -6.50 6.97 -4.69
C GLY A 158 -7.50 7.17 -3.54
N HIS A 159 -7.33 6.48 -2.41
CA HIS A 159 -8.21 6.50 -1.24
C HIS A 159 -7.68 7.41 -0.12
N MET A 160 -7.29 8.65 -0.47
CA MET A 160 -6.71 9.59 0.49
C MET A 160 -7.65 9.94 1.65
N ASP A 161 -8.96 10.03 1.41
CA ASP A 161 -9.94 10.39 2.43
C ASP A 161 -10.04 9.34 3.54
N GLN A 162 -10.00 8.05 3.17
CA GLN A 162 -9.98 6.93 4.11
C GLN A 162 -8.73 6.98 4.98
N VAL A 163 -7.58 7.29 4.38
CA VAL A 163 -6.29 7.40 5.10
C VAL A 163 -6.30 8.58 6.06
N ARG A 164 -6.82 9.73 5.64
CA ARG A 164 -6.99 10.90 6.52
C ARG A 164 -7.84 10.54 7.73
N ALA A 165 -9.00 9.91 7.50
CA ALA A 165 -9.91 9.53 8.57
C ALA A 165 -9.24 8.57 9.58
N PHE A 166 -8.50 7.57 9.07
CA PHE A 166 -7.74 6.65 9.91
C PHE A 166 -6.69 7.37 10.75
N LEU A 167 -5.86 8.22 10.14
CA LEU A 167 -4.81 8.97 10.85
C LEU A 167 -5.41 9.90 11.92
N GLU A 168 -6.50 10.58 11.59
CA GLU A 168 -7.17 11.48 12.53
C GLU A 168 -7.82 10.74 13.71
N TRP A 169 -8.28 9.52 13.50
CA TRP A 169 -8.83 8.65 14.53
C TRP A 169 -7.71 8.04 15.39
N TYR A 170 -6.73 7.38 14.78
CA TYR A 170 -5.68 6.62 15.49
C TYR A 170 -4.79 7.54 16.34
N SER A 171 -4.45 8.73 15.83
CA SER A 171 -3.56 9.66 16.52
C SER A 171 -4.12 10.18 17.85
N ARG A 172 -5.41 10.02 18.12
CA ARG A 172 -6.05 10.40 19.41
C ARG A 172 -5.70 9.45 20.55
N TYR A 173 -5.20 8.26 20.23
CA TYR A 173 -4.91 7.20 21.20
C TYR A 173 -3.44 7.16 21.63
N GLN A 174 -2.58 8.06 21.12
CA GLN A 174 -1.22 8.21 21.63
C GLN A 174 -1.26 8.52 23.13
N TYR A 175 -0.49 7.78 23.92
CA TYR A 175 -0.43 7.97 25.37
C TYR A 175 0.24 9.30 25.72
N PRO A 176 -0.04 9.88 26.92
CA PRO A 176 0.60 11.11 27.37
C PRO A 176 2.14 11.08 27.37
N GLY A 177 2.74 9.89 27.53
CA GLY A 177 4.18 9.69 27.46
C GLY A 177 4.75 9.55 26.05
N GLY A 178 3.98 9.86 25.00
CA GLY A 178 4.42 9.79 23.60
C GLY A 178 4.36 8.41 22.95
N LYS A 179 4.16 7.34 23.73
CA LYS A 179 3.96 5.98 23.22
C LYS A 179 2.75 5.93 22.28
N VAL A 180 2.94 5.39 21.09
CA VAL A 180 1.84 4.99 20.20
C VAL A 180 1.42 3.56 20.59
N PRO A 181 0.13 3.28 20.82
CA PRO A 181 -0.33 1.92 21.07
C PRO A 181 -0.14 1.04 19.84
N CYS A 182 0.10 -0.25 20.06
CA CYS A 182 0.25 -1.21 18.97
C CYS A 182 -1.09 -1.54 18.33
N VAL A 183 -2.14 -1.65 19.15
CA VAL A 183 -3.50 -1.92 18.71
C VAL A 183 -4.50 -1.03 19.44
N VAL A 184 -5.57 -0.64 18.73
CA VAL A 184 -6.73 0.05 19.29
C VAL A 184 -7.98 -0.74 18.93
N ASP A 185 -8.84 -0.99 19.92
CA ASP A 185 -10.16 -1.59 19.70
C ASP A 185 -11.25 -0.88 20.51
N ARG A 186 -12.46 -1.44 20.56
CA ARG A 186 -13.60 -0.86 21.29
C ARG A 186 -13.36 -0.67 22.80
N ARG A 187 -12.38 -1.37 23.38
CA ARG A 187 -11.94 -1.25 24.78
C ARG A 187 -10.89 -0.16 24.98
N GLY A 188 -10.33 0.38 23.89
CA GLY A 188 -9.31 1.41 23.90
C GLY A 188 -7.93 0.91 23.42
N PRO A 189 -6.86 1.69 23.71
CA PRO A 189 -5.51 1.36 23.28
C PRO A 189 -4.88 0.28 24.16
N ASP A 190 -4.22 -0.70 23.53
CA ASP A 190 -3.49 -1.76 24.21
C ASP A 190 -2.11 -1.27 24.70
N PRO A 191 -1.76 -1.51 25.99
CA PRO A 191 -0.48 -1.08 26.54
C PRO A 191 0.70 -2.00 26.21
N VAL A 192 0.52 -3.12 25.50
CA VAL A 192 1.59 -4.06 25.16
C VAL A 192 2.78 -3.36 24.48
N PRO A 193 4.03 -3.69 24.85
CA PRO A 193 5.22 -3.18 24.16
C PRO A 193 5.39 -3.79 22.76
N GLU A 194 5.18 -2.96 21.74
CA GLU A 194 5.61 -3.18 20.36
C GLU A 194 6.23 -1.84 19.89
N HIS A 195 7.55 -1.83 19.64
CA HIS A 195 8.31 -0.59 19.52
C HIS A 195 8.39 -0.03 18.08
N ASP A 196 7.97 -0.81 17.09
CA ASP A 196 7.71 -0.38 15.72
C ASP A 196 6.56 0.63 15.58
N SER A 197 5.59 0.59 16.49
CA SER A 197 4.34 1.35 16.46
C SER A 197 4.50 2.86 16.23
N THR A 198 5.43 3.49 16.96
CA THR A 198 5.67 4.93 16.85
C THR A 198 6.26 5.30 15.49
N GLY A 199 7.19 4.49 14.98
CA GLY A 199 7.78 4.71 13.66
C GLY A 199 6.75 4.58 12.54
N GLN A 200 5.82 3.62 12.67
CA GLN A 200 4.75 3.37 11.70
C GLN A 200 3.74 4.51 11.63
N LEU A 201 3.35 5.12 12.77
CA LEU A 201 2.45 6.28 12.76
C LEU A 201 3.10 7.49 12.10
N ILE A 202 4.36 7.79 12.44
CA ILE A 202 5.10 8.92 11.84
C ILE A 202 5.27 8.69 10.33
N TYR A 203 5.59 7.46 9.92
CA TYR A 203 5.64 7.07 8.52
C TYR A 203 4.31 7.34 7.80
N ALA A 204 3.19 6.91 8.37
CA ALA A 204 1.89 7.08 7.74
C ALA A 204 1.49 8.56 7.60
N LEU A 205 1.83 9.41 8.58
CA LEU A 205 1.63 10.87 8.51
C LEU A 205 2.44 11.50 7.35
N LEU A 206 3.73 11.20 7.25
CA LEU A 206 4.56 11.72 6.16
C LEU A 206 4.12 11.16 4.81
N LYS A 207 3.77 9.87 4.74
CA LYS A 207 3.29 9.23 3.51
C LYS A 207 1.99 9.87 3.02
N TYR A 208 1.07 10.19 3.91
CA TYR A 208 -0.14 10.94 3.57
C TYR A 208 0.20 12.32 2.98
N TYR A 209 1.05 13.09 3.67
CA TYR A 209 1.50 14.39 3.17
C TYR A 209 2.14 14.30 1.79
N ALA A 210 2.98 13.28 1.54
CA ALA A 210 3.64 13.11 0.26
C ALA A 210 2.65 13.00 -0.91
N PHE A 211 1.47 12.41 -0.69
CA PHE A 211 0.43 12.22 -1.71
C PHE A 211 -0.58 13.37 -1.79
N THR A 212 -0.75 14.17 -0.73
CA THR A 212 -1.81 15.18 -0.64
C THR A 212 -1.30 16.61 -0.57
N GLY A 213 -0.06 16.82 -0.14
CA GLY A 213 0.49 18.12 0.21
C GLY A 213 -0.19 18.75 1.44
N ASP A 214 -0.96 18.01 2.23
CA ASP A 214 -1.71 18.53 3.39
C ASP A 214 -0.77 18.90 4.55
N ARG A 215 -0.13 20.07 4.41
CA ARG A 215 0.76 20.64 5.41
C ARG A 215 0.04 20.95 6.71
N ALA A 216 -1.25 21.28 6.66
CA ALA A 216 -2.04 21.61 7.85
C ALA A 216 -2.23 20.38 8.75
N LEU A 217 -2.40 19.19 8.17
CA LEU A 217 -2.43 17.95 8.95
C LEU A 217 -1.11 17.70 9.66
N LEU A 218 0.04 17.90 8.98
CA LEU A 218 1.34 17.77 9.63
C LEU A 218 1.54 18.79 10.77
N GLU A 219 1.15 20.06 10.58
CA GLU A 219 1.20 21.07 11.64
C GLU A 219 0.35 20.67 12.84
N ARG A 220 -0.85 20.15 12.60
CA ARG A 220 -1.78 19.69 13.64
C ARG A 220 -1.19 18.57 14.49
N TYR A 221 -0.47 17.63 13.85
CA TYR A 221 0.08 16.44 14.51
C TYR A 221 1.56 16.55 14.86
N LEU A 222 2.21 17.69 14.60
CA LEU A 222 3.61 17.92 14.98
C LEU A 222 3.88 17.67 16.48
N PRO A 223 3.02 18.11 17.43
CA PRO A 223 3.22 17.81 18.85
C PRO A 223 3.26 16.29 19.15
N GLN A 224 2.42 15.51 18.47
CA GLN A 224 2.38 14.04 18.59
C GLN A 224 3.63 13.40 17.99
N VAL A 225 4.14 13.91 16.86
CA VAL A 225 5.41 13.48 16.26
C VAL A 225 6.56 13.74 17.22
N VAL A 226 6.63 14.94 17.81
CA VAL A 226 7.66 15.29 18.80
C VAL A 226 7.61 14.35 20.01
N ALA A 227 6.42 14.14 20.59
CA ALA A 227 6.24 13.23 21.72
C ALA A 227 6.63 11.78 21.37
N GLY A 228 6.33 11.33 20.15
CA GLY A 228 6.74 10.02 19.64
C GLY A 228 8.25 9.89 19.56
N VAL A 229 8.95 10.90 19.05
CA VAL A 229 10.42 10.91 19.02
C VAL A 229 11.01 10.92 20.44
N ASP A 230 10.45 11.71 21.36
CA ASP A 230 10.88 11.74 22.76
C ASP A 230 10.72 10.36 23.43
N TYR A 231 9.64 9.64 23.12
CA TYR A 231 9.42 8.28 23.58
C TYR A 231 10.48 7.31 23.02
N LEU A 232 10.77 7.35 21.71
CA LEU A 232 11.82 6.52 21.09
C LEU A 232 13.21 6.83 21.66
N GLU A 233 13.51 8.10 21.91
CA GLU A 233 14.76 8.53 22.56
C GLU A 233 14.84 7.96 23.99
N ALA A 234 13.76 8.04 24.76
CA ALA A 234 13.70 7.48 26.11
C ALA A 234 13.90 5.96 26.11
N LEU A 235 13.33 5.23 25.16
CA LEU A 235 13.57 3.79 24.98
C LEU A 235 15.03 3.50 24.67
N ARG A 236 15.60 4.18 23.67
CA ARG A 236 17.02 4.06 23.29
C ARG A 236 17.94 4.29 24.48
N ASN A 237 17.66 5.30 25.30
CA ASN A 237 18.49 5.67 26.45
C ASN A 237 18.60 4.55 27.50
N GLN A 238 17.64 3.61 27.56
CA GLN A 238 17.73 2.44 28.45
C GLN A 238 18.86 1.48 28.07
N ARG A 239 19.37 1.56 26.84
CA ARG A 239 20.48 0.75 26.33
C ARG A 239 21.76 1.57 26.10
N LEU A 240 21.80 2.83 26.53
CA LEU A 240 22.98 3.71 26.48
C LEU A 240 23.69 3.81 27.83
N THR A 241 23.94 2.68 28.47
CA THR A 241 24.62 2.62 29.77
C THR A 241 26.00 1.96 29.64
N PRO A 242 26.90 2.15 30.63
CA PRO A 242 28.17 1.43 30.66
C PRO A 242 28.01 -0.10 30.62
N GLU A 243 26.90 -0.64 31.16
CA GLU A 243 26.59 -2.09 31.09
C GLU A 243 26.50 -2.57 29.63
N PHE A 244 25.78 -1.84 28.79
CA PHE A 244 25.64 -2.21 27.38
C PHE A 244 26.84 -1.76 26.55
N ARG A 245 27.54 -0.69 26.90
CA ARG A 245 28.71 -0.22 26.13
C ARG A 245 29.96 -1.08 26.37
N ASP A 246 30.26 -1.34 27.64
CA ASP A 246 31.54 -1.87 28.10
C ASP A 246 31.40 -3.32 28.62
N GLY A 247 30.18 -3.87 28.62
CA GLY A 247 29.88 -5.22 29.07
C GLY A 247 30.33 -6.33 28.10
N PRO A 248 29.96 -7.59 28.38
CA PRO A 248 30.25 -8.70 27.51
C PRO A 248 29.51 -8.56 26.15
N PRO A 249 29.94 -9.27 25.09
CA PRO A 249 29.35 -9.12 23.76
C PRO A 249 27.82 -9.28 23.69
N GLU A 250 27.24 -10.14 24.53
CA GLU A 250 25.79 -10.38 24.64
C GLU A 250 25.02 -9.17 25.19
N LYS A 251 25.71 -8.24 25.86
CA LYS A 251 25.16 -6.94 26.27
C LYS A 251 25.49 -5.88 25.23
N ARG A 252 26.71 -5.88 24.69
CA ARG A 252 27.15 -4.93 23.66
C ARG A 252 26.32 -4.98 22.38
N VAL A 253 25.85 -6.15 21.99
CA VAL A 253 24.96 -6.31 20.84
C VAL A 253 23.64 -5.54 20.99
N LEU A 254 23.26 -5.17 22.21
CA LEU A 254 22.01 -4.44 22.50
C LEU A 254 22.23 -2.93 22.67
N TYR A 255 23.48 -2.47 22.63
CA TYR A 255 23.83 -1.07 22.91
C TYR A 255 23.14 -0.10 21.95
N GLY A 256 22.41 0.87 22.51
CA GLY A 256 21.73 1.90 21.74
C GLY A 256 20.54 1.44 20.89
N LEU A 257 20.06 0.21 21.05
CA LEU A 257 18.79 -0.25 20.48
C LEU A 257 17.59 0.17 21.35
N VAL A 258 16.38 0.05 20.80
CA VAL A 258 15.16 0.02 21.60
C VAL A 258 15.07 -1.30 22.39
N PRO A 259 14.41 -1.35 23.56
CA PRO A 259 14.29 -2.56 24.38
C PRO A 259 13.56 -3.73 23.69
N GLU A 260 13.57 -4.87 24.35
CA GLU A 260 12.85 -6.06 23.90
C GLU A 260 11.32 -5.85 23.77
N SER A 261 10.74 -6.41 22.71
CA SER A 261 9.30 -6.32 22.41
C SER A 261 8.76 -7.61 21.76
N ILE A 262 7.45 -7.64 21.47
CA ILE A 262 6.79 -8.74 20.73
C ILE A 262 6.24 -8.30 19.36
N SER A 263 6.89 -7.33 18.72
CA SER A 263 6.46 -6.75 17.44
C SER A 263 6.44 -7.74 16.28
N HIS A 264 5.65 -7.40 15.25
CA HIS A 264 5.43 -8.19 14.02
C HIS A 264 4.93 -9.62 14.25
N GLU A 265 4.20 -9.86 15.35
CA GLU A 265 3.74 -11.20 15.74
C GLU A 265 4.89 -12.17 16.07
N GLY A 266 6.12 -11.65 16.08
CA GLY A 266 7.31 -12.36 16.51
C GLY A 266 7.44 -12.39 18.02
N TYR A 267 8.21 -13.36 18.51
CA TYR A 267 8.74 -13.35 19.88
C TYR A 267 7.71 -13.30 21.03
N SER A 268 6.44 -13.64 20.78
CA SER A 268 5.40 -13.73 21.84
C SER A 268 5.77 -14.67 23.00
N ALA A 269 6.58 -15.70 22.73
CA ALA A 269 7.06 -16.62 23.76
C ALA A 269 8.10 -15.99 24.70
N LYS A 270 8.89 -15.03 24.19
CA LYS A 270 9.91 -14.29 24.95
C LYS A 270 10.29 -13.03 24.15
N PRO A 271 10.00 -11.82 24.65
CA PRO A 271 10.38 -10.58 23.98
C PRO A 271 11.87 -10.53 23.62
N MET A 272 12.19 -9.99 22.45
CA MET A 272 13.56 -9.88 21.92
C MET A 272 13.83 -8.49 21.33
N HIS A 273 15.10 -8.13 21.13
CA HIS A 273 15.50 -6.93 20.39
C HIS A 273 15.41 -7.21 18.89
N SER A 274 14.17 -7.16 18.39
CA SER A 274 13.85 -7.40 16.98
C SER A 274 14.43 -6.30 16.09
N TYR A 275 15.10 -6.69 15.00
CA TYR A 275 15.57 -5.71 14.02
C TYR A 275 14.42 -5.09 13.22
N TRP A 276 13.23 -5.70 13.23
CA TRP A 276 11.99 -5.07 12.76
C TRP A 276 11.74 -3.73 13.48
N ASP A 277 11.81 -3.73 14.81
CA ASP A 277 11.66 -2.50 15.62
C ASP A 277 12.76 -1.50 15.32
N GLY A 278 13.99 -2.00 15.13
CA GLY A 278 15.13 -1.19 14.72
C GLY A 278 14.86 -0.43 13.42
N PHE A 279 14.46 -1.12 12.36
CA PHE A 279 14.19 -0.48 11.06
C PHE A 279 13.00 0.46 11.10
N TRP A 280 11.93 0.15 11.84
CA TRP A 280 10.80 1.07 12.01
C TRP A 280 11.14 2.29 12.86
N THR A 281 11.96 2.13 13.91
CA THR A 281 12.48 3.25 14.70
C THR A 281 13.31 4.18 13.82
N LEU A 282 14.23 3.62 13.03
CA LEU A 282 15.05 4.40 12.09
C LEU A 282 14.18 5.13 11.06
N ARG A 283 13.20 4.44 10.47
CA ARG A 283 12.22 5.03 9.54
C ARG A 283 11.45 6.18 10.19
N GLY A 284 10.97 6.01 11.41
CA GLY A 284 10.26 7.03 12.17
C GLY A 284 11.11 8.28 12.44
N LEU A 285 12.35 8.10 12.88
CA LEU A 285 13.27 9.22 13.14
C LEU A 285 13.62 9.99 11.87
N ARG A 286 13.83 9.27 10.76
CA ARG A 286 14.07 9.87 9.45
C ARG A 286 12.85 10.68 8.98
N ASP A 287 11.66 10.09 9.06
CA ASP A 287 10.43 10.74 8.60
C ASP A 287 10.03 11.92 9.51
N ALA A 288 10.27 11.84 10.82
CA ALA A 288 10.11 12.97 11.74
C ALA A 288 11.05 14.15 11.38
N THR A 289 12.28 13.84 10.96
CA THR A 289 13.23 14.86 10.46
C THR A 289 12.65 15.55 9.23
N THR A 290 12.15 14.79 8.26
CA THR A 290 11.53 15.33 7.04
C THR A 290 10.27 16.15 7.33
N ILE A 291 9.43 15.71 8.28
CA ILE A 291 8.28 16.51 8.74
C ILE A 291 8.74 17.85 9.32
N ALA A 292 9.79 17.85 10.14
CA ALA A 292 10.36 19.08 10.69
C ALA A 292 10.93 20.01 9.61
N GLU A 293 11.52 19.46 8.54
CA GLU A 293 11.99 20.21 7.37
C GLU A 293 10.82 20.85 6.62
N ILE A 294 9.78 20.08 6.29
CA ILE A 294 8.56 20.55 5.61
C ILE A 294 7.86 21.68 6.39
N LEU A 295 7.89 21.58 7.72
CA LEU A 295 7.27 22.57 8.60
C LEU A 295 8.19 23.72 8.99
N GLU A 296 9.44 23.73 8.51
CA GLU A 296 10.43 24.78 8.79
C GLU A 296 10.70 24.93 10.30
N ARG A 297 11.08 23.82 10.96
CA ARG A 297 11.45 23.76 12.39
C ARG A 297 12.93 23.38 12.55
N PRO A 298 13.87 24.31 12.31
CA PRO A 298 15.31 24.00 12.23
C PRO A 298 15.88 23.37 13.50
N GLU A 299 15.35 23.72 14.67
CA GLU A 299 15.73 23.13 15.96
C GLU A 299 15.35 21.65 16.06
N LEU A 300 14.17 21.28 15.54
CA LEU A 300 13.73 19.90 15.49
C LEU A 300 14.50 19.12 14.42
N VAL A 301 14.78 19.74 13.26
CA VAL A 301 15.62 19.13 12.22
C VAL A 301 16.99 18.75 12.79
N ALA A 302 17.66 19.68 13.48
CA ALA A 302 18.97 19.41 14.08
C ALA A 302 18.92 18.29 15.13
N ARG A 303 17.90 18.29 16.01
CA ARG A 303 17.74 17.24 17.04
C ARG A 303 17.41 15.88 16.44
N PHE A 304 16.41 15.81 15.58
CA PHE A 304 15.93 14.56 15.01
C PHE A 304 16.96 13.92 14.08
N SER A 305 17.67 14.71 13.27
CA SER A 305 18.77 14.21 12.44
C SER A 305 19.91 13.63 13.28
N ALA A 306 20.33 14.31 14.35
CA ALA A 306 21.37 13.80 15.25
C ALA A 306 20.96 12.47 15.92
N LEU A 307 19.71 12.36 16.39
CA LEU A 307 19.18 11.14 16.99
C LEU A 307 19.06 10.00 15.96
N ARG A 308 18.54 10.29 14.76
CA ARG A 308 18.47 9.35 13.63
C ARG A 308 19.85 8.78 13.31
N ASP A 309 20.85 9.65 13.16
CA ASP A 309 22.20 9.25 12.76
C ASP A 309 22.87 8.41 13.85
N ALA A 310 22.73 8.81 15.13
CA ALA A 310 23.25 8.05 16.25
C ALA A 310 22.58 6.68 16.42
N PHE A 311 21.25 6.60 16.22
CA PHE A 311 20.52 5.34 16.27
C PHE A 311 20.89 4.42 15.10
N ARG A 312 21.06 4.97 13.89
CA ARG A 312 21.48 4.21 12.71
C ARG A 312 22.83 3.52 12.94
N VAL A 313 23.80 4.23 13.51
CA VAL A 313 25.10 3.64 13.88
C VAL A 313 24.92 2.46 14.82
N SER A 314 24.20 2.65 15.93
CA SER A 314 23.95 1.57 16.91
C SER A 314 23.25 0.35 16.30
N LEU A 315 22.27 0.58 15.41
CA LEU A 315 21.54 -0.48 14.72
C LEU A 315 22.47 -1.36 13.86
N TYR A 316 23.29 -0.74 13.00
CA TYR A 316 24.18 -1.50 12.11
C TYR A 316 25.37 -2.13 12.85
N GLU A 317 25.90 -1.48 13.89
CA GLU A 317 26.91 -2.09 14.77
C GLU A 317 26.35 -3.32 15.49
N SER A 318 25.10 -3.26 15.95
CA SER A 318 24.40 -4.39 16.54
C SER A 318 24.23 -5.53 15.55
N ILE A 319 23.71 -5.27 14.34
CA ILE A 319 23.54 -6.30 13.29
C ILE A 319 24.86 -7.01 13.01
N ALA A 320 25.94 -6.24 12.82
CA ALA A 320 27.26 -6.80 12.56
C ALA A 320 27.77 -7.68 13.72
N LEU A 321 27.58 -7.23 14.97
CA LEU A 321 27.99 -7.99 16.14
C LEU A 321 27.11 -9.23 16.37
N ALA A 322 25.80 -9.17 16.13
CA ALA A 322 24.90 -10.31 16.22
C ALA A 322 25.29 -11.41 15.21
N MET A 323 25.60 -11.02 13.97
CA MET A 323 26.11 -11.93 12.96
C MET A 323 27.40 -12.63 13.41
N GLN A 324 28.35 -11.88 13.97
CA GLN A 324 29.60 -12.43 14.49
C GLN A 324 29.37 -13.40 15.66
N LEU A 325 28.53 -13.03 16.63
CA LEU A 325 28.26 -13.86 17.81
C LEU A 325 27.52 -15.16 17.47
N ARG A 326 26.69 -15.13 16.43
CA ARG A 326 25.87 -16.27 16.02
C ARG A 326 26.50 -17.07 14.89
N GLY A 327 27.61 -16.59 14.32
CA GLY A 327 28.30 -17.26 13.22
C GLY A 327 27.43 -17.39 11.97
N VAL A 328 26.60 -16.37 11.70
CA VAL A 328 25.67 -16.34 10.57
C VAL A 328 26.14 -15.34 9.52
N ASP A 329 25.86 -15.65 8.27
CA ASP A 329 26.25 -14.86 7.09
C ASP A 329 25.05 -14.16 6.42
N TYR A 330 23.92 -14.08 7.12
CA TYR A 330 22.69 -13.42 6.72
C TYR A 330 22.27 -12.41 7.79
N LEU A 331 21.35 -11.51 7.44
CA LEU A 331 20.73 -10.56 8.37
C LEU A 331 19.82 -11.30 9.38
N PRO A 332 20.15 -11.29 10.68
CA PRO A 332 19.35 -11.95 11.70
C PRO A 332 18.00 -11.23 11.95
N GLY A 333 17.01 -11.96 12.46
CA GLY A 333 15.69 -11.42 12.85
C GLY A 333 15.76 -10.59 14.14
N CYS A 334 16.52 -11.07 15.13
CA CYS A 334 16.80 -10.33 16.37
C CYS A 334 18.27 -10.45 16.81
N ALA A 335 18.69 -9.52 17.67
CA ALA A 335 20.04 -9.45 18.20
C ALA A 335 20.41 -10.70 19.01
N GLU A 336 19.45 -11.26 19.76
CA GLU A 336 19.70 -12.36 20.68
C GLU A 336 19.79 -13.72 20.00
N LEU A 337 18.97 -14.05 19.01
CA LEU A 337 18.90 -15.43 18.50
C LEU A 337 19.75 -15.68 17.26
N GLY A 338 19.99 -14.65 16.43
CA GLY A 338 20.56 -14.88 15.10
C GLY A 338 19.64 -15.69 14.17
N ASP A 339 18.34 -15.68 14.47
CA ASP A 339 17.31 -16.41 13.75
C ASP A 339 17.13 -15.87 12.33
N PHE A 340 16.66 -16.73 11.43
CA PHE A 340 16.45 -16.37 10.03
C PHE A 340 14.99 -15.98 9.80
N ASP A 341 14.75 -14.72 9.50
CA ASP A 341 13.43 -14.20 9.13
C ASP A 341 13.55 -13.14 8.01
N ALA A 342 13.61 -13.63 6.77
CA ALA A 342 13.69 -12.78 5.60
C ALA A 342 12.40 -11.97 5.36
N THR A 343 11.24 -12.49 5.81
CA THR A 343 9.94 -11.82 5.63
C THR A 343 9.85 -10.57 6.49
N SER A 344 10.32 -10.63 7.74
CA SER A 344 10.50 -9.44 8.57
C SER A 344 11.59 -8.52 8.02
N THR A 345 12.73 -9.09 7.60
CA THR A 345 13.86 -8.31 7.07
C THR A 345 13.51 -7.52 5.80
N ALA A 346 12.55 -8.00 5.01
CA ALA A 346 12.10 -7.34 3.78
C ALA A 346 11.68 -5.88 3.98
N ILE A 347 11.17 -5.52 5.17
CA ILE A 347 10.78 -4.14 5.47
C ILE A 347 11.95 -3.17 5.49
N ALA A 348 13.16 -3.64 5.75
CA ALA A 348 14.37 -2.84 5.63
C ALA A 348 14.53 -2.32 4.19
N VAL A 349 14.17 -3.11 3.18
CA VAL A 349 14.16 -2.67 1.78
C VAL A 349 12.96 -1.76 1.50
N PHE A 350 11.75 -2.22 1.81
CA PHE A 350 10.54 -1.42 1.72
C PHE A 350 9.53 -1.88 2.77
N PRO A 351 8.99 -0.98 3.61
CA PRO A 351 8.98 0.47 3.44
C PRO A 351 10.16 1.24 4.03
N CYS A 352 11.07 0.66 4.83
CA CYS A 352 12.05 1.45 5.58
C CYS A 352 13.14 2.14 4.73
N GLY A 353 13.41 1.65 3.52
CA GLY A 353 14.27 2.34 2.55
C GLY A 353 15.78 2.22 2.81
N GLU A 354 16.20 1.20 3.55
CA GLU A 354 17.60 0.89 3.89
C GLU A 354 18.26 -0.13 2.94
N GLY A 355 17.54 -0.60 1.90
CA GLY A 355 17.97 -1.70 1.04
C GLY A 355 19.37 -1.56 0.42
N ASP A 356 19.78 -0.35 0.05
CA ASP A 356 21.10 -0.06 -0.54
C ASP A 356 22.24 -0.02 0.48
N VAL A 357 21.91 0.08 1.78
CA VAL A 357 22.90 0.23 2.86
C VAL A 357 22.98 -1.00 3.77
N LEU A 358 22.05 -1.95 3.62
CA LEU A 358 22.16 -3.27 4.22
C LEU A 358 23.53 -3.92 3.89
N PRO A 359 24.21 -4.54 4.88
CA PRO A 359 25.57 -5.04 4.71
C PRO A 359 25.65 -6.19 3.71
N GLU A 360 26.65 -6.17 2.84
CA GLU A 360 27.01 -7.29 1.96
C GLU A 360 28.16 -8.11 2.56
N PRO A 361 28.21 -9.44 2.35
CA PRO A 361 27.32 -10.25 1.51
C PRO A 361 25.98 -10.64 2.17
N ALA A 362 25.73 -10.20 3.40
CA ALA A 362 24.60 -10.67 4.20
C ALA A 362 23.22 -10.35 3.61
N ARG A 363 23.07 -9.18 2.99
CA ARG A 363 21.85 -8.80 2.26
C ARG A 363 21.54 -9.82 1.17
N THR A 364 22.52 -10.09 0.29
CA THR A 364 22.37 -11.06 -0.79
C THR A 364 22.05 -12.45 -0.23
N ASN A 365 22.80 -12.91 0.76
CA ASN A 365 22.61 -14.21 1.40
C ASN A 365 21.23 -14.37 2.03
N THR A 366 20.67 -13.33 2.68
CA THR A 366 19.33 -13.38 3.27
C THR A 366 18.28 -13.70 2.22
N PHE A 367 18.27 -12.94 1.12
CA PHE A 367 17.24 -13.07 0.09
C PHE A 367 17.46 -14.30 -0.80
N ASP A 368 18.71 -14.71 -1.04
CA ASP A 368 19.03 -15.97 -1.72
C ASP A 368 18.58 -17.18 -0.90
N ARG A 369 18.85 -17.18 0.41
CA ARG A 369 18.43 -18.25 1.31
C ARG A 369 16.91 -18.38 1.36
N TYR A 370 16.20 -17.26 1.47
CA TYR A 370 14.74 -17.25 1.40
C TYR A 370 14.26 -17.81 0.07
N PHE A 371 14.82 -17.33 -1.05
CA PHE A 371 14.36 -17.73 -2.37
C PHE A 371 14.56 -19.23 -2.63
N ASN A 372 15.70 -19.78 -2.20
CA ASN A 372 15.95 -21.22 -2.26
C ASN A 372 14.94 -22.01 -1.40
N PHE A 373 14.68 -21.56 -0.17
CA PHE A 373 13.66 -22.16 0.70
C PHE A 373 12.26 -22.13 0.05
N PHE A 374 11.86 -20.97 -0.49
CA PHE A 374 10.60 -20.79 -1.22
C PHE A 374 10.50 -21.75 -2.40
N ARG A 375 11.55 -21.86 -3.23
CA ARG A 375 11.58 -22.77 -4.37
C ARG A 375 11.50 -24.23 -3.94
N ASP A 376 12.22 -24.62 -2.89
CA ASP A 376 12.13 -25.98 -2.35
C ASP A 376 10.73 -26.30 -1.84
N ARG A 377 10.05 -25.32 -1.22
CA ARG A 377 8.64 -25.44 -0.81
C ARG A 377 7.71 -25.61 -2.02
N ARG A 378 7.79 -24.72 -3.00
CA ARG A 378 6.96 -24.74 -4.22
C ARG A 378 7.14 -26.02 -5.01
N ASP A 379 8.39 -26.44 -5.19
CA ASP A 379 8.76 -27.59 -6.03
C ASP A 379 8.58 -28.93 -5.30
N GLY A 380 8.03 -28.93 -4.07
CA GLY A 380 7.77 -30.14 -3.28
C GLY A 380 9.03 -30.84 -2.75
N ARG A 381 10.16 -30.14 -2.72
CA ARG A 381 11.47 -30.64 -2.23
C ARG A 381 11.62 -30.51 -0.72
N LEU A 382 10.81 -29.65 -0.10
CA LEU A 382 10.74 -29.46 1.35
C LEU A 382 9.44 -30.04 1.90
N LYS A 383 9.52 -30.78 3.01
CA LYS A 383 8.33 -31.09 3.81
C LYS A 383 8.01 -29.87 4.70
N TRP A 384 6.86 -29.26 4.50
CA TRP A 384 6.42 -28.07 5.22
C TRP A 384 4.99 -28.25 5.76
N GLU A 385 4.65 -27.52 6.82
CA GLU A 385 3.36 -27.61 7.51
C GLU A 385 2.44 -26.44 7.14
N ASN A 386 2.96 -25.22 7.22
CA ASN A 386 2.27 -24.01 6.82
C ASN A 386 3.26 -22.95 6.29
N TYR A 387 2.73 -21.86 5.75
CA TYR A 387 3.46 -20.64 5.51
C TYR A 387 2.55 -19.43 5.76
N THR A 388 3.15 -18.25 5.91
CA THR A 388 2.39 -17.00 5.99
C THR A 388 2.39 -16.28 4.64
N PRO A 389 1.21 -15.90 4.11
CA PRO A 389 1.14 -15.07 2.91
C PRO A 389 1.74 -13.67 3.06
N TYR A 390 2.17 -13.23 4.25
CA TYR A 390 2.98 -12.01 4.41
C TYR A 390 4.24 -12.00 3.53
N GLU A 391 4.72 -13.17 3.11
CA GLU A 391 5.80 -13.31 2.13
C GLU A 391 5.55 -12.57 0.80
N VAL A 392 4.30 -12.20 0.46
CA VAL A 392 3.99 -11.38 -0.73
C VAL A 392 4.81 -10.08 -0.79
N ARG A 393 5.20 -9.51 0.37
CA ARG A 393 6.01 -8.28 0.41
C ARG A 393 7.42 -8.46 -0.19
N LEU A 394 7.94 -9.69 -0.22
CA LEU A 394 9.24 -9.99 -0.82
C LEU A 394 9.25 -9.77 -2.33
N MET A 395 8.09 -9.78 -3.00
CA MET A 395 8.00 -9.35 -4.40
C MET A 395 8.49 -7.91 -4.57
N SER A 396 8.07 -6.97 -3.70
CA SER A 396 8.54 -5.58 -3.76
C SER A 396 10.03 -5.48 -3.46
N ALA A 397 10.53 -6.24 -2.48
CA ALA A 397 11.94 -6.28 -2.15
C ALA A 397 12.79 -6.76 -3.35
N PHE A 398 12.42 -7.87 -3.99
CA PHE A 398 13.12 -8.39 -5.17
C PHE A 398 13.11 -7.41 -6.35
N LEU A 399 11.99 -6.73 -6.61
CA LEU A 399 11.92 -5.69 -7.65
C LEU A 399 12.89 -4.54 -7.36
N ARG A 400 12.93 -4.05 -6.12
CA ARG A 400 13.83 -2.96 -5.69
C ARG A 400 15.30 -3.36 -5.72
N LEU A 401 15.59 -4.64 -5.47
CA LEU A 401 16.94 -5.24 -5.59
C LEU A 401 17.31 -5.59 -7.04
N GLY A 402 16.43 -5.32 -8.03
CA GLY A 402 16.70 -5.59 -9.44
C GLY A 402 16.66 -7.07 -9.83
N GLN A 403 15.83 -7.86 -9.15
CA GLN A 403 15.61 -9.30 -9.34
C GLN A 403 14.15 -9.63 -9.71
N PRO A 404 13.59 -9.07 -10.80
CA PRO A 404 12.18 -9.20 -11.13
C PRO A 404 11.73 -10.64 -11.41
N GLU A 405 12.61 -11.50 -11.92
CA GLU A 405 12.30 -12.90 -12.22
C GLU A 405 11.90 -13.65 -10.94
N ARG A 406 12.55 -13.34 -9.81
CA ARG A 406 12.18 -13.90 -8.51
C ARG A 406 10.81 -13.40 -8.06
N ALA A 407 10.52 -12.11 -8.25
CA ALA A 407 9.20 -11.56 -7.96
C ALA A 407 8.09 -12.21 -8.83
N HIS A 408 8.41 -12.58 -10.07
CA HIS A 408 7.49 -13.32 -10.95
C HIS A 408 7.19 -14.72 -10.41
N GLU A 409 8.22 -15.47 -10.00
CA GLU A 409 8.04 -16.80 -9.40
C GLU A 409 7.20 -16.77 -8.12
N LEU A 410 7.41 -15.76 -7.25
CA LEU A 410 6.59 -15.55 -6.06
C LEU A 410 5.14 -15.21 -6.43
N LEU A 411 4.94 -14.29 -7.39
CA LEU A 411 3.61 -13.89 -7.83
C LEU A 411 2.79 -15.08 -8.35
N ASP A 412 3.40 -15.95 -9.16
CA ASP A 412 2.73 -17.14 -9.68
C ASP A 412 2.28 -18.08 -8.56
N PHE A 413 3.14 -18.30 -7.57
CA PHE A 413 2.82 -19.13 -6.41
C PHE A 413 1.66 -18.55 -5.60
N PHE A 414 1.69 -17.27 -5.25
CA PHE A 414 0.65 -16.68 -4.40
C PHE A 414 -0.69 -16.57 -5.12
N LEU A 415 -0.72 -16.22 -6.40
CA LEU A 415 -1.97 -16.19 -7.17
C LEU A 415 -2.59 -17.59 -7.28
N ALA A 416 -1.77 -18.63 -7.47
CA ALA A 416 -2.24 -20.00 -7.53
C ALA A 416 -2.79 -20.53 -6.18
N ASP A 417 -2.34 -19.93 -5.07
CA ASP A 417 -2.65 -20.40 -3.71
C ASP A 417 -3.83 -19.65 -3.04
N GLN A 418 -4.51 -18.79 -3.80
CA GLN A 418 -5.77 -18.12 -3.38
C GLN A 418 -6.88 -19.14 -3.10
N SER A 419 -7.68 -18.89 -2.05
CA SER A 419 -8.68 -19.86 -1.59
C SER A 419 -10.03 -19.23 -1.19
N PRO A 420 -11.15 -19.60 -1.84
CA PRO A 420 -11.18 -20.28 -3.15
C PRO A 420 -10.58 -19.35 -4.24
N PRO A 421 -10.04 -19.88 -5.35
CA PRO A 421 -9.37 -19.08 -6.38
C PRO A 421 -10.23 -17.94 -6.93
N GLU A 422 -11.54 -18.14 -7.03
CA GLU A 422 -12.50 -17.17 -7.55
C GLU A 422 -12.66 -15.94 -6.64
N TRP A 423 -12.28 -16.06 -5.37
CA TRP A 423 -12.39 -14.98 -4.37
C TRP A 423 -11.09 -14.21 -4.20
N ARG A 424 -9.99 -14.60 -4.83
CA ARG A 424 -8.79 -13.76 -4.94
C ARG A 424 -8.24 -13.25 -3.59
N GLN A 425 -8.23 -14.13 -2.61
CA GLN A 425 -7.96 -13.80 -1.21
C GLN A 425 -7.00 -14.79 -0.58
N TRP A 426 -6.38 -14.35 0.52
CA TRP A 426 -5.48 -15.14 1.34
C TRP A 426 -5.87 -15.01 2.81
N GLY A 427 -5.58 -16.06 3.58
CA GLY A 427 -5.59 -15.99 5.03
C GLY A 427 -4.26 -15.43 5.54
N GLU A 428 -4.15 -15.34 6.85
CA GLU A 428 -2.89 -15.01 7.54
C GLU A 428 -1.91 -16.19 7.54
N ILE A 429 -2.46 -17.41 7.64
CA ILE A 429 -1.72 -18.67 7.65
C ILE A 429 -2.34 -19.60 6.63
N VAL A 430 -1.50 -20.18 5.78
CA VAL A 430 -1.89 -21.24 4.85
C VAL A 430 -1.25 -22.54 5.28
N TRP A 431 -2.08 -23.54 5.57
CA TRP A 431 -1.65 -24.91 5.86
C TRP A 431 -1.50 -25.71 4.58
N HIS A 432 -0.46 -26.55 4.51
CA HIS A 432 -0.29 -27.51 3.42
C HIS A 432 -1.47 -28.49 3.35
N ASP A 433 -1.93 -28.99 4.51
CA ASP A 433 -3.19 -29.71 4.61
C ASP A 433 -4.34 -28.73 4.91
N ARG A 434 -5.04 -28.33 3.85
CA ARG A 434 -6.20 -27.41 3.90
C ARG A 434 -7.41 -28.01 4.64
N THR A 435 -7.44 -29.33 4.86
CA THR A 435 -8.57 -30.03 5.47
C THR A 435 -8.44 -30.21 6.99
N ALA A 436 -7.27 -29.90 7.55
CA ALA A 436 -6.95 -30.12 8.96
C ALA A 436 -7.77 -29.24 9.95
N GLY A 437 -8.59 -28.31 9.47
CA GLY A 437 -9.46 -27.47 10.32
C GLY A 437 -8.70 -26.58 11.29
N ARG A 438 -7.50 -26.13 10.90
CA ARG A 438 -6.62 -25.30 11.75
C ARG A 438 -6.93 -23.81 11.60
N PHE A 439 -6.42 -23.03 12.55
CA PHE A 439 -6.54 -21.57 12.54
C PHE A 439 -5.84 -20.95 11.32
N ILE A 440 -6.51 -20.04 10.62
CA ILE A 440 -6.01 -19.38 9.39
C ILE A 440 -6.04 -17.84 9.47
N GLY A 441 -6.40 -17.30 10.63
CA GLY A 441 -6.77 -15.89 10.76
C GLY A 441 -8.13 -15.58 10.13
N ASP A 442 -8.27 -14.35 9.63
CA ASP A 442 -9.41 -13.94 8.82
C ASP A 442 -9.18 -14.21 7.33
N LEU A 443 -10.27 -14.38 6.59
CA LEU A 443 -10.25 -14.65 5.15
C LEU A 443 -11.40 -13.85 4.50
N PRO A 444 -11.11 -12.74 3.79
CA PRO A 444 -9.79 -12.23 3.42
C PRO A 444 -9.03 -11.59 4.61
N HIS A 445 -7.72 -11.81 4.68
CA HIS A 445 -6.82 -11.10 5.60
C HIS A 445 -6.26 -9.84 4.92
N THR A 446 -6.75 -8.66 5.28
CA THR A 446 -6.50 -7.41 4.54
C THR A 446 -5.14 -6.78 4.79
N TRP A 447 -4.37 -7.22 5.80
CA TRP A 447 -2.96 -6.85 5.89
C TRP A 447 -2.09 -7.58 4.85
N VAL A 448 -2.32 -8.88 4.62
CA VAL A 448 -1.72 -9.58 3.46
C VAL A 448 -2.17 -8.90 2.16
N GLY A 449 -3.44 -8.51 2.09
CA GLY A 449 -3.98 -7.75 0.96
C GLY A 449 -3.24 -6.43 0.72
N SER A 450 -2.96 -5.63 1.74
CA SER A 450 -2.26 -4.36 1.58
C SER A 450 -0.78 -4.53 1.22
N ASP A 451 -0.11 -5.56 1.75
CA ASP A 451 1.23 -5.95 1.31
C ASP A 451 1.22 -6.38 -0.16
N PHE A 452 0.22 -7.17 -0.58
CA PHE A 452 0.04 -7.53 -1.99
C PHE A 452 -0.19 -6.30 -2.87
N LEU A 453 -1.08 -5.35 -2.51
CA LEU A 453 -1.32 -4.15 -3.31
C LEU A 453 -0.06 -3.29 -3.46
N SER A 454 0.72 -3.15 -2.40
CA SER A 454 1.98 -2.41 -2.43
C SER A 454 3.03 -3.09 -3.31
N ALA A 455 3.15 -4.41 -3.20
CA ALA A 455 4.01 -5.20 -4.07
C ALA A 455 3.54 -5.18 -5.53
N ALA A 456 2.25 -5.36 -5.77
CA ALA A 456 1.61 -5.33 -7.07
C ALA A 456 1.82 -4.00 -7.77
N ARG A 457 1.66 -2.86 -7.07
CA ARG A 457 2.00 -1.55 -7.64
C ARG A 457 3.47 -1.48 -8.08
N SER A 458 4.39 -2.07 -7.30
CA SER A 458 5.83 -2.05 -7.59
C SER A 458 6.18 -2.72 -8.94
N PHE A 459 5.30 -3.57 -9.50
CA PHE A 459 5.49 -4.10 -10.85
C PHE A 459 5.42 -2.98 -11.92
N PHE A 460 4.55 -2.00 -11.70
CA PHE A 460 4.24 -0.95 -12.66
C PHE A 460 4.91 0.37 -12.35
N LEU A 461 5.03 0.73 -11.06
CA LEU A 461 5.85 1.84 -10.62
C LEU A 461 6.19 1.81 -9.13
N TYR A 462 7.31 2.41 -8.77
CA TYR A 462 7.65 2.71 -7.38
C TYR A 462 8.64 3.85 -7.26
N GLU A 463 8.58 4.55 -6.13
CA GLU A 463 9.52 5.59 -5.75
C GLU A 463 10.80 4.95 -5.20
N ARG A 464 11.95 5.38 -5.72
CA ARG A 464 13.28 5.00 -5.22
C ARG A 464 13.85 6.17 -4.43
N GLU A 465 13.81 6.04 -3.10
CA GLU A 465 14.19 7.11 -2.17
C GLU A 465 15.69 7.45 -2.21
N SER A 466 16.56 6.53 -2.65
CA SER A 466 18.02 6.71 -2.66
C SER A 466 18.50 7.83 -3.59
N ASP A 467 17.76 8.10 -4.66
CA ASP A 467 18.10 9.11 -5.68
C ASP A 467 16.90 9.95 -6.13
N ASP A 468 15.76 9.87 -5.42
CA ASP A 468 14.52 10.58 -5.75
C ASP A 468 14.04 10.30 -7.20
N ALA A 469 14.15 9.04 -7.64
CA ALA A 469 13.67 8.59 -8.94
C ALA A 469 12.29 7.91 -8.85
N LEU A 470 11.49 8.03 -9.90
CA LEU A 470 10.30 7.19 -10.09
C LEU A 470 10.63 6.08 -11.08
N VAL A 471 10.68 4.84 -10.61
CA VAL A 471 10.92 3.66 -11.45
C VAL A 471 9.60 3.19 -12.04
N LEU A 472 9.57 2.92 -13.34
CA LEU A 472 8.40 2.52 -14.12
C LEU A 472 8.64 1.12 -14.72
N ALA A 473 7.60 0.30 -14.76
CA ALA A 473 7.54 -1.01 -15.42
C ALA A 473 8.58 -2.07 -14.97
N ALA A 474 9.21 -1.91 -13.80
CA ALA A 474 10.28 -2.79 -13.34
C ALA A 474 9.90 -4.26 -13.17
N GLY A 475 8.63 -4.56 -12.88
CA GLY A 475 8.12 -5.92 -12.76
C GLY A 475 7.20 -6.34 -13.89
N VAL A 476 6.95 -5.50 -14.90
CA VAL A 476 6.07 -5.87 -16.02
C VAL A 476 6.60 -7.14 -16.68
N ARG A 477 5.70 -8.10 -16.91
CA ARG A 477 6.08 -9.38 -17.52
C ARG A 477 6.10 -9.28 -19.05
N PRO A 478 6.99 -10.02 -19.74
CA PRO A 478 7.03 -10.04 -21.20
C PRO A 478 5.67 -10.36 -21.85
N GLU A 479 4.90 -11.30 -21.30
CA GLU A 479 3.58 -11.72 -21.80
C GLU A 479 2.49 -10.65 -21.61
N TRP A 480 2.70 -9.67 -20.72
CA TRP A 480 1.78 -8.54 -20.55
C TRP A 480 1.97 -7.47 -21.62
N LEU A 481 3.07 -7.52 -22.38
CA LEU A 481 3.34 -6.59 -23.48
C LEU A 481 2.66 -6.98 -24.80
N ALA A 482 2.10 -8.18 -24.89
CA ALA A 482 1.29 -8.60 -26.04
C ALA A 482 0.03 -7.74 -26.13
N GLU A 483 -0.43 -7.43 -27.35
CA GLU A 483 -1.57 -6.54 -27.57
C GLU A 483 -2.81 -6.95 -26.73
N PRO A 484 -3.48 -5.99 -26.06
CA PRO A 484 -3.30 -4.54 -26.15
C PRO A 484 -2.11 -3.95 -25.36
N GLY A 485 -1.37 -4.77 -24.62
CA GLY A 485 -0.26 -4.35 -23.77
C GLY A 485 -0.69 -3.99 -22.34
N VAL A 486 0.17 -3.26 -21.63
CA VAL A 486 -0.10 -2.69 -20.32
C VAL A 486 -0.69 -1.29 -20.50
N ARG A 487 -1.77 -0.99 -19.78
CA ARG A 487 -2.30 0.35 -19.57
C ARG A 487 -2.43 0.61 -18.08
N LEU A 488 -1.79 1.66 -17.62
CA LEU A 488 -1.97 2.19 -16.28
C LEU A 488 -2.50 3.62 -16.40
N ALA A 489 -3.59 3.96 -15.72
CA ALA A 489 -4.11 5.31 -15.70
C ALA A 489 -4.34 5.84 -14.28
N HIS A 490 -4.04 7.12 -14.10
CA HIS A 490 -4.31 7.89 -12.89
C HIS A 490 -3.63 7.35 -11.62
N ALA A 491 -2.50 6.63 -11.76
CA ALA A 491 -1.80 6.07 -10.63
C ALA A 491 -1.16 7.18 -9.77
N PRO A 492 -1.55 7.34 -8.49
CA PRO A 492 -1.02 8.39 -7.64
C PRO A 492 0.46 8.15 -7.31
N THR A 493 1.23 9.25 -7.25
CA THR A 493 2.61 9.28 -6.75
C THR A 493 2.81 10.56 -5.93
N PRO A 494 3.88 10.66 -5.12
CA PRO A 494 4.25 11.93 -4.49
C PRO A 494 4.53 13.09 -5.44
N TYR A 495 4.71 12.79 -6.73
CA TYR A 495 4.97 13.76 -7.78
C TYR A 495 3.71 14.13 -8.58
N GLY A 496 2.55 13.56 -8.21
CA GLY A 496 1.28 13.66 -8.91
C GLY A 496 0.94 12.38 -9.70
N PRO A 497 -0.22 12.35 -10.38
CA PRO A 497 -0.69 11.14 -11.07
C PRO A 497 0.17 10.81 -12.29
N VAL A 498 0.32 9.51 -12.54
CA VAL A 498 1.01 8.94 -13.70
C VAL A 498 0.06 8.04 -14.47
N SER A 499 0.07 8.19 -15.79
CA SER A 499 -0.61 7.29 -16.73
C SER A 499 0.39 6.85 -17.79
N TYR A 500 0.42 5.58 -18.15
CA TYR A 500 1.19 5.13 -19.30
C TYR A 500 0.58 3.93 -20.02
N THR A 501 0.95 3.76 -21.28
CA THR A 501 0.81 2.51 -22.02
C THR A 501 2.17 1.94 -22.35
N LEU A 502 2.27 0.61 -22.38
CA LEU A 502 3.48 -0.12 -22.72
C LEU A 502 3.12 -1.37 -23.53
N VAL A 503 3.58 -1.45 -24.78
CA VAL A 503 3.24 -2.54 -25.69
C VAL A 503 4.47 -2.95 -26.50
N ARG A 504 4.58 -4.25 -26.81
CA ARG A 504 5.62 -4.79 -27.70
C ARG A 504 5.04 -5.08 -29.07
N ARG A 505 5.68 -4.52 -30.10
CA ARG A 505 5.37 -4.73 -31.53
C ARG A 505 6.59 -5.29 -32.24
N GLY A 506 6.68 -6.62 -32.34
CA GLY A 506 7.84 -7.30 -32.92
C GLY A 506 9.13 -6.99 -32.16
N ALA A 507 10.08 -6.34 -32.85
CA ALA A 507 11.37 -5.93 -32.31
C ALA A 507 11.33 -4.55 -31.61
N THR A 508 10.17 -3.93 -31.51
CA THR A 508 10.01 -2.59 -30.92
C THR A 508 9.16 -2.67 -29.66
N VAL A 509 9.50 -1.87 -28.65
CA VAL A 509 8.65 -1.55 -27.51
C VAL A 509 8.25 -0.09 -27.57
N GLU A 510 6.95 0.14 -27.50
CA GLU A 510 6.34 1.47 -27.51
C GLU A 510 5.83 1.78 -26.11
N PHE A 511 6.24 2.93 -25.59
CA PHE A 511 5.82 3.43 -24.28
C PHE A 511 5.33 4.86 -24.42
N ALA A 512 4.12 5.14 -23.96
CA ALA A 512 3.57 6.49 -23.96
C ALA A 512 3.21 6.87 -22.52
N LEU A 513 3.81 7.94 -22.02
CA LEU A 513 3.71 8.41 -20.66
C LEU A 513 3.06 9.80 -20.59
N GLU A 514 2.16 9.95 -19.64
CA GLU A 514 1.59 11.20 -19.18
C GLU A 514 1.84 11.37 -17.67
N GLY A 515 2.37 12.53 -17.29
CA GLY A 515 2.80 12.80 -15.92
C GLY A 515 4.12 12.12 -15.52
N PRO A 516 4.57 12.26 -14.27
CA PRO A 516 3.96 13.09 -13.23
C PRO A 516 4.12 14.61 -13.51
N PRO A 517 3.23 15.47 -13.01
CA PRO A 517 3.34 16.93 -13.21
C PRO A 517 4.58 17.55 -12.54
N LYS A 518 5.05 16.97 -11.43
CA LYS A 518 6.34 17.32 -10.82
C LYS A 518 7.38 16.32 -11.28
N MET A 519 8.51 16.77 -11.83
CA MET A 519 9.60 15.86 -12.20
C MET A 519 10.37 15.42 -10.93
N PRO A 520 10.59 14.11 -10.70
CA PRO A 520 11.49 13.63 -9.64
C PRO A 520 12.93 14.09 -9.91
N ALA A 521 13.72 14.37 -8.88
CA ALA A 521 15.09 14.86 -9.08
C ALA A 521 16.00 13.78 -9.72
N GLY A 522 15.79 12.51 -9.38
CA GLY A 522 16.43 11.36 -10.01
C GLY A 522 15.87 11.02 -11.39
N GLY A 523 14.82 11.70 -11.84
CA GLY A 523 14.13 11.47 -13.10
C GLY A 523 13.21 10.26 -13.08
N LEU A 524 12.76 9.87 -14.28
CA LEU A 524 11.86 8.73 -14.50
C LEU A 524 12.67 7.58 -15.11
N VAL A 525 12.72 6.45 -14.42
CA VAL A 525 13.51 5.29 -14.85
C VAL A 525 12.56 4.24 -15.42
N LEU A 526 12.45 4.18 -16.74
CA LEU A 526 11.74 3.09 -17.41
C LEU A 526 12.61 1.84 -17.37
N ALA A 527 12.27 0.91 -16.48
CA ALA A 527 12.95 -0.36 -16.36
C ALA A 527 12.37 -1.35 -17.37
N LEU A 528 13.26 -1.98 -18.13
CA LEU A 528 12.95 -2.82 -19.27
C LEU A 528 13.42 -4.25 -19.05
N PHE A 529 13.16 -4.79 -17.86
CA PHE A 529 13.33 -6.21 -17.57
C PHE A 529 12.33 -7.09 -18.35
N ALA A 530 11.16 -6.51 -18.66
CA ALA A 530 10.10 -7.13 -19.46
C ALA A 530 10.52 -7.51 -20.90
N LEU A 531 11.72 -7.14 -21.35
CA LEU A 531 12.17 -7.43 -22.72
C LEU A 531 12.51 -8.91 -22.94
N GLY A 532 12.61 -9.72 -21.89
CA GLY A 532 12.69 -11.18 -21.99
C GLY A 532 13.94 -11.67 -22.75
N GLY A 533 15.12 -11.10 -22.44
CA GLY A 533 16.39 -11.50 -23.04
C GLY A 533 16.76 -10.79 -24.35
N GLY A 534 16.08 -9.70 -24.71
CA GLY A 534 16.57 -8.77 -25.73
C GLY A 534 17.38 -7.62 -25.10
N ARG A 535 18.32 -7.04 -25.85
CA ARG A 535 19.00 -5.79 -25.45
C ARG A 535 18.47 -4.60 -26.25
N LEU A 536 18.51 -3.42 -25.63
CA LEU A 536 18.26 -2.17 -26.34
C LEU A 536 19.38 -1.91 -27.36
N ASP A 537 18.98 -1.67 -28.60
CA ASP A 537 19.87 -1.26 -29.70
C ASP A 537 19.84 0.26 -29.89
N SER A 538 18.64 0.82 -30.00
CA SER A 538 18.43 2.25 -30.09
C SER A 538 17.13 2.67 -29.40
N VAL A 539 17.09 3.91 -28.93
CA VAL A 539 15.95 4.50 -28.25
C VAL A 539 15.67 5.86 -28.86
N GLU A 540 14.40 6.11 -29.18
CA GLU A 540 13.88 7.41 -29.53
C GLU A 540 12.94 7.91 -28.43
N VAL A 541 13.06 9.17 -28.05
CA VAL A 541 12.14 9.86 -27.13
C VAL A 541 11.57 11.07 -27.86
N ASN A 542 10.25 11.12 -27.98
CA ASN A 542 9.52 12.17 -28.70
C ASN A 542 10.01 12.36 -30.16
N GLY A 543 10.43 11.26 -30.81
CA GLY A 543 10.92 11.26 -32.20
C GLY A 543 12.37 11.70 -32.40
N ALA A 544 13.13 11.90 -31.32
CA ALA A 544 14.55 12.21 -31.37
C ALA A 544 15.39 11.06 -30.77
N PRO A 545 16.59 10.78 -31.31
CA PRO A 545 17.51 9.82 -30.70
C PRO A 545 17.82 10.19 -29.25
N HIS A 546 17.79 9.21 -28.36
CA HIS A 546 18.01 9.37 -26.92
C HIS A 546 19.21 8.55 -26.48
N ALA A 547 20.08 9.13 -25.65
CA ALA A 547 21.36 8.51 -25.26
C ALA A 547 21.41 8.05 -23.79
N GLU A 548 20.50 8.51 -22.91
CA GLU A 548 20.48 8.12 -21.50
C GLU A 548 19.73 6.79 -21.31
N PHE A 549 20.32 5.69 -21.83
CA PHE A 549 19.83 4.34 -21.64
C PHE A 549 20.97 3.32 -21.48
N ASP A 550 20.67 2.19 -20.84
CA ASP A 550 21.54 1.02 -20.74
C ASP A 550 20.75 -0.25 -21.13
N ALA A 551 21.35 -1.43 -20.99
CA ALA A 551 20.70 -2.69 -21.37
C ALA A 551 19.39 -3.00 -20.62
N ARG A 552 19.13 -2.33 -19.49
CA ARG A 552 18.02 -2.63 -18.57
C ARG A 552 17.10 -1.43 -18.33
N ARG A 553 17.52 -0.21 -18.66
CA ARG A 553 16.83 1.02 -18.23
C ARG A 553 16.94 2.14 -19.26
N ILE A 554 15.89 2.95 -19.35
CA ILE A 554 15.88 4.23 -20.06
C ILE A 554 15.59 5.32 -19.03
N LEU A 555 16.44 6.33 -18.94
CA LEU A 555 16.22 7.50 -18.08
C LEU A 555 15.49 8.59 -18.88
N LEU A 556 14.35 9.05 -18.39
CA LEU A 556 13.58 10.15 -18.97
C LEU A 556 13.62 11.36 -18.03
N ARG A 557 13.83 12.54 -18.62
CA ARG A 557 13.85 13.83 -17.90
C ARG A 557 12.70 14.75 -18.29
N THR A 558 11.75 14.23 -19.04
CA THR A 558 10.61 14.99 -19.59
C THR A 558 9.35 14.17 -19.52
N THR A 559 8.22 14.85 -19.36
CA THR A 559 6.87 14.28 -19.50
C THR A 559 5.93 15.35 -20.06
N PRO A 560 4.98 15.02 -20.96
CA PRO A 560 4.72 13.68 -21.52
C PRO A 560 5.90 13.18 -22.36
N ALA A 561 6.01 11.85 -22.48
CA ALA A 561 7.07 11.20 -23.23
C ALA A 561 6.53 10.04 -24.05
N ARG A 562 6.89 10.00 -25.34
CA ARG A 562 6.69 8.83 -26.20
C ARG A 562 8.04 8.21 -26.48
N VAL A 563 8.25 7.00 -26.00
CA VAL A 563 9.48 6.23 -26.16
C VAL A 563 9.24 5.12 -27.16
N VAL A 564 10.15 5.00 -28.14
CA VAL A 564 10.22 3.88 -29.07
C VAL A 564 11.59 3.24 -28.88
N ALA A 565 11.60 2.01 -28.37
CA ALA A 565 12.81 1.28 -28.05
C ALA A 565 12.96 0.09 -29.00
N HIS A 566 14.04 0.06 -29.77
CA HIS A 566 14.37 -1.05 -30.66
C HIS A 566 15.22 -2.09 -29.92
N ILE A 567 14.84 -3.35 -30.07
CA ILE A 567 15.39 -4.46 -29.31
C ILE A 567 16.00 -5.47 -30.29
N VAL A 568 17.21 -5.92 -29.97
CA VAL A 568 17.86 -7.04 -30.67
C VAL A 568 18.01 -8.23 -29.74
N PRO A 569 18.00 -9.48 -30.26
CA PRO A 569 18.25 -10.66 -29.45
C PRO A 569 19.59 -10.59 -28.72
N GLN A 570 19.65 -11.13 -27.50
CA GLN A 570 20.91 -11.38 -26.81
C GLN A 570 21.54 -12.65 -27.38
N GLU A 571 22.80 -12.55 -27.83
CA GLU A 571 23.57 -13.65 -28.44
C GLU A 571 23.93 -14.77 -27.45
#